data_AF-A0A438JVJ3-F1
#
_entry.id   AF-A0A438JVJ3-F1
#
_cell.length_a   1.000
_cell.length_b   1.000
_cell.length_c   1.000
_cell.angle_alpha   90.00
_cell.angle_beta   90.00
_cell.angle_gamma   90.00
#
_symmetry.space_group_name_H-M   'P 1'
#
loop_
_entity.id
_entity.type
_entity.pdbx_description
1 polymer ?
#
loop_
_entity_poly.entity_id
_entity_poly.type
_entity_poly.pdbx_seq_one_letter_code
_entity_poly.pdbx_strand_id
1 'polypeptide(L)'
;MKIYIVIHNLFLILGVLFISQIGRSASKSLLSTNPFLGIAPQDENYYKTSSEIFKCKDGSKKLNRAQVNDDFCDCPDASDEPGTSACPGGKFYCRNAGHVPLLLFSSRVNDGICDCCDGSDEYDGKVKCPNTCWEAGKVARDKLKKKIVTYKEGVTLRKQQIEQAKLAIAKEEEELSKLKSEEKILKGLVQQLKGCTLFS
;
A
#
# COMPACT_ATOMS: atom_id res chain seq x y z
N MET A 1 19.99 5.76 -78.82
CA MET A 1 19.02 4.71 -78.40
C MET A 1 19.55 3.76 -77.32
N LYS A 2 20.81 3.28 -77.40
CA LYS A 2 21.39 2.38 -76.38
C LYS A 2 21.60 3.01 -74.98
N ILE A 3 21.95 4.31 -74.91
CA ILE A 3 22.16 5.02 -73.62
C ILE A 3 20.85 5.25 -72.84
N TYR A 4 19.75 5.52 -73.56
CA TYR A 4 18.45 5.75 -72.94
C TYR A 4 17.90 4.49 -72.25
N ILE A 5 18.17 3.32 -72.84
CA ILE A 5 17.79 2.02 -72.28
C ILE A 5 18.58 1.70 -71.02
N VAL A 6 19.86 2.07 -70.94
CA VAL A 6 20.70 1.84 -69.74
C VAL A 6 20.24 2.73 -68.59
N ILE A 7 19.92 4.01 -68.85
CA ILE A 7 19.43 4.95 -67.84
C ILE A 7 18.04 4.55 -67.34
N HIS A 8 17.16 4.10 -68.24
CA HIS A 8 15.81 3.65 -67.88
C HIS A 8 15.80 2.34 -67.07
N ASN A 9 16.72 1.41 -67.36
CA ASN A 9 16.91 0.19 -66.56
C ASN A 9 17.57 0.48 -65.20
N LEU A 10 18.48 1.46 -65.12
CA LEU A 10 19.09 1.87 -63.86
C LEU A 10 18.07 2.53 -62.90
N PHE A 11 17.15 3.33 -63.44
CA PHE A 11 16.04 3.92 -62.67
C PHE A 11 15.01 2.87 -62.21
N LEU A 12 14.73 1.85 -63.04
CA LEU A 12 13.85 0.75 -62.65
C LEU A 12 14.46 -0.09 -61.51
N ILE A 13 15.77 -0.38 -61.54
CA ILE A 13 16.45 -1.16 -60.48
C ILE A 13 16.54 -0.37 -59.16
N LEU A 14 16.77 0.96 -59.22
CA LEU A 14 16.74 1.83 -58.03
C LEU A 14 15.32 1.99 -57.44
N GLY A 15 14.27 1.93 -58.26
CA GLY A 15 12.88 1.98 -57.81
C GLY A 15 12.42 0.72 -57.06
N VAL A 16 12.91 -0.47 -57.44
CA VAL A 16 12.55 -1.73 -56.75
C VAL A 16 13.27 -1.88 -55.39
N LEU A 17 14.44 -1.26 -55.21
CA LEU A 17 15.18 -1.27 -53.94
C LEU A 17 14.57 -0.36 -52.85
N PHE A 18 13.64 0.53 -53.20
CA PHE A 18 12.97 1.43 -52.23
C PHE A 18 11.63 0.89 -51.69
N ILE A 19 11.12 -0.23 -52.21
CA ILE A 19 9.79 -0.76 -51.83
C ILE A 19 9.87 -1.87 -50.76
N SER A 20 11.07 -2.36 -50.44
CA SER A 20 11.26 -3.47 -49.47
C SER A 20 11.48 -3.04 -48.01
N GLN A 21 11.26 -1.77 -47.64
CA GLN A 21 11.40 -1.28 -46.27
C GLN A 21 10.07 -0.82 -45.65
N ILE A 22 8.97 -1.53 -45.93
CA ILE A 22 7.82 -1.47 -45.02
C ILE A 22 8.18 -2.34 -43.81
N GLY A 23 8.91 -1.74 -42.88
CA GLY A 23 9.15 -2.33 -41.57
C GLY A 23 7.81 -2.74 -40.98
N ARG A 24 7.68 -4.03 -40.64
CA ARG A 24 6.67 -4.48 -39.70
C ARG A 24 6.93 -3.74 -38.40
N SER A 25 6.20 -2.66 -38.15
CA SER A 25 6.04 -2.11 -36.80
C SER A 25 5.30 -3.18 -36.00
N ALA A 26 6.05 -4.11 -35.42
CA ALA A 26 5.56 -4.85 -34.28
C ALA A 26 5.41 -3.81 -33.17
N SER A 27 4.19 -3.32 -32.98
CA SER A 27 3.80 -2.66 -31.75
C SER A 27 4.00 -3.68 -30.64
N LYS A 28 5.22 -3.74 -30.07
CA LYS A 28 5.38 -4.26 -28.73
C LYS A 28 4.48 -3.38 -27.88
N SER A 29 3.38 -3.93 -27.36
CA SER A 29 2.70 -3.29 -26.25
C SER A 29 3.79 -2.99 -25.23
N LEU A 30 3.93 -1.71 -24.89
CA LEU A 30 4.72 -1.29 -23.75
C LEU A 30 3.99 -1.82 -22.53
N LEU A 31 4.16 -3.11 -22.25
CA LEU A 31 3.75 -3.68 -20.98
C LEU A 31 4.57 -2.91 -19.95
N SER A 32 3.85 -2.10 -19.18
CA SER A 32 4.35 -1.28 -18.11
C SER A 32 5.45 -2.01 -17.35
N THR A 33 6.60 -1.37 -17.18
CA THR A 33 7.81 -1.87 -16.48
C THR A 33 7.57 -2.24 -15.01
N ASN A 34 6.33 -2.20 -14.53
CA ASN A 34 5.93 -2.53 -13.17
C ASN A 34 5.05 -3.80 -13.15
N PRO A 35 5.58 -4.94 -12.65
CA PRO A 35 4.82 -6.20 -12.56
C PRO A 35 3.66 -6.15 -11.55
N PHE A 36 3.57 -5.09 -10.74
CA PHE A 36 2.53 -4.88 -9.74
C PHE A 36 1.53 -3.77 -10.12
N LEU A 37 1.44 -3.43 -11.40
CA LEU A 37 0.46 -2.45 -11.89
C LEU A 37 -0.97 -2.90 -11.57
N GLY A 38 -1.77 -2.00 -10.99
CA GLY A 38 -3.15 -2.25 -10.61
C GLY A 38 -3.36 -3.26 -9.48
N ILE A 39 -2.29 -3.82 -8.91
CA ILE A 39 -2.34 -4.83 -7.84
C ILE A 39 -2.21 -4.17 -6.47
N ALA A 40 -3.14 -4.51 -5.58
CA ALA A 40 -3.08 -4.07 -4.19
C ALA A 40 -1.94 -4.78 -3.42
N PRO A 41 -1.25 -4.11 -2.48
CA PRO A 41 -0.13 -4.69 -1.73
C PRO A 41 -0.42 -6.04 -1.08
N GLN A 42 -1.64 -6.23 -0.56
CA GLN A 42 -2.06 -7.50 0.05
C GLN A 42 -2.13 -8.68 -0.94
N ASP A 43 -2.30 -8.39 -2.24
CA ASP A 43 -2.45 -9.39 -3.29
C ASP A 43 -1.14 -9.65 -4.04
N GLU A 44 -0.08 -8.87 -3.81
CA GLU A 44 1.20 -9.00 -4.53
C GLU A 44 1.76 -10.42 -4.50
N ASN A 45 1.66 -11.11 -3.36
CA ASN A 45 2.15 -12.48 -3.21
C ASN A 45 1.42 -13.47 -4.13
N TYR A 46 0.12 -13.28 -4.34
CA TYR A 46 -0.67 -14.13 -5.23
C TYR A 46 -0.19 -13.98 -6.68
N TYR A 47 0.08 -12.74 -7.12
CA TYR A 47 0.59 -12.45 -8.46
C TYR A 47 2.09 -12.71 -8.64
N LYS A 48 2.91 -12.68 -7.58
CA LYS A 48 4.37 -12.84 -7.67
C LYS A 48 4.84 -14.26 -8.03
N THR A 49 3.96 -15.25 -7.93
CA THR A 49 4.30 -16.66 -8.16
C THR A 49 4.97 -16.88 -9.52
N SER A 50 6.15 -17.53 -9.53
CA SER A 50 6.92 -17.89 -10.74
C SER A 50 6.40 -19.14 -11.46
N SER A 51 5.16 -19.54 -11.18
CA SER A 51 4.52 -20.66 -11.83
C SER A 51 4.06 -20.22 -13.21
N GLU A 52 4.37 -21.03 -14.23
CA GLU A 52 3.83 -20.86 -15.59
C GLU A 52 2.30 -20.93 -15.61
N ILE A 53 1.70 -21.59 -14.61
CA ILE A 53 0.25 -21.68 -14.44
C ILE A 53 -0.21 -20.65 -13.41
N PHE A 54 -1.11 -19.77 -13.83
CA PHE A 54 -1.90 -18.90 -12.98
C PHE A 54 -3.28 -19.53 -12.74
N LYS A 55 -3.86 -19.35 -11.56
CA LYS A 55 -5.20 -19.86 -11.24
C LYS A 55 -6.05 -18.68 -10.80
N CYS A 56 -7.21 -18.47 -11.40
CA CYS A 56 -8.15 -17.42 -10.99
C CYS A 56 -8.43 -17.51 -9.48
N LYS A 57 -8.70 -16.38 -8.81
CA LYS A 57 -8.89 -16.37 -7.34
C LYS A 57 -10.11 -17.19 -6.92
N ASP A 58 -11.19 -17.15 -7.70
CA ASP A 58 -12.39 -17.98 -7.53
C ASP A 58 -12.15 -19.48 -7.80
N GLY A 59 -11.01 -19.81 -8.40
CA GLY A 59 -10.58 -21.15 -8.76
C GLY A 59 -11.27 -21.76 -9.97
N SER A 60 -12.03 -20.98 -10.75
CA SER A 60 -12.79 -21.42 -11.91
C SER A 60 -11.93 -21.91 -13.07
N LYS A 61 -10.80 -21.24 -13.33
CA LYS A 61 -9.89 -21.57 -14.44
C LYS A 61 -8.42 -21.56 -14.02
N LYS A 62 -7.61 -22.21 -14.85
CA LYS A 62 -6.14 -22.18 -14.83
C LYS A 62 -5.68 -21.64 -16.18
N LEU A 63 -4.81 -20.64 -16.16
CA LEU A 63 -4.31 -19.91 -17.31
C LEU A 63 -2.79 -20.01 -17.38
N ASN A 64 -2.22 -19.69 -18.55
CA ASN A 64 -0.80 -19.38 -18.61
C ASN A 64 -0.55 -18.03 -17.92
N ARG A 65 0.57 -17.88 -17.21
CA ARG A 65 0.99 -16.63 -16.57
C ARG A 65 1.11 -15.45 -17.56
N ALA A 66 1.33 -15.73 -18.84
CA ALA A 66 1.35 -14.76 -19.93
C ALA A 66 -0.03 -14.15 -20.25
N GLN A 67 -1.13 -14.78 -19.81
CA GLN A 67 -2.51 -14.30 -19.95
C GLN A 67 -2.95 -13.40 -18.78
N VAL A 68 -2.00 -12.87 -18.01
CA VAL A 68 -2.31 -11.97 -16.90
C VAL A 68 -1.86 -10.58 -17.31
N ASN A 69 -2.78 -9.62 -17.28
CA ASN A 69 -2.63 -8.30 -17.86
C ASN A 69 -2.30 -8.36 -19.36
N ASP A 70 -2.96 -9.26 -20.10
CA ASP A 70 -2.79 -9.38 -21.56
C ASP A 70 -3.87 -8.63 -22.35
N ASP A 71 -4.70 -7.84 -21.65
CA ASP A 71 -5.81 -7.07 -22.20
C ASP A 71 -6.97 -7.96 -22.71
N PHE A 72 -7.08 -9.18 -22.19
CA PHE A 72 -8.18 -10.09 -22.44
C PHE A 72 -8.76 -10.67 -21.14
N CYS A 73 -10.10 -10.73 -21.03
CA CYS A 73 -10.75 -11.21 -19.82
C CYS A 73 -11.01 -12.73 -19.86
N ASP A 74 -10.10 -13.49 -19.27
CA ASP A 74 -10.17 -14.94 -19.13
C ASP A 74 -10.83 -15.40 -17.83
N CYS A 75 -10.60 -14.73 -16.70
CA CYS A 75 -11.20 -15.13 -15.42
C CYS A 75 -12.58 -14.49 -15.20
N PRO A 76 -13.62 -15.28 -14.81
CA PRO A 76 -14.94 -14.75 -14.45
C PRO A 76 -14.92 -13.76 -13.29
N ASP A 77 -13.95 -13.89 -12.38
CA ASP A 77 -13.75 -13.00 -11.23
C ASP A 77 -12.83 -11.81 -11.53
N ALA A 78 -12.40 -11.63 -12.78
CA ALA A 78 -11.50 -10.58 -13.24
C ALA A 78 -10.10 -10.59 -12.58
N SER A 79 -9.69 -11.72 -11.98
CA SER A 79 -8.41 -11.78 -11.24
C SER A 79 -7.17 -11.80 -12.13
N ASP A 80 -7.31 -12.10 -13.41
CA ASP A 80 -6.27 -12.09 -14.44
C ASP A 80 -5.91 -10.69 -14.96
N GLU A 81 -6.83 -9.73 -14.89
CA GLU A 81 -6.65 -8.38 -15.45
C GLU A 81 -6.67 -7.27 -14.38
N PRO A 82 -5.80 -7.31 -13.34
CA PRO A 82 -5.75 -6.24 -12.33
C PRO A 82 -5.21 -4.91 -12.86
N GLY A 83 -4.42 -4.95 -13.93
CA GLY A 83 -3.67 -3.82 -14.48
C GLY A 83 -4.24 -3.24 -15.77
N THR A 84 -5.34 -3.78 -16.31
CA THR A 84 -5.93 -3.37 -17.60
C THR A 84 -7.42 -3.07 -17.45
N SER A 85 -8.07 -2.66 -18.55
CA SER A 85 -9.50 -2.41 -18.63
C SER A 85 -10.33 -3.60 -19.12
N ALA A 86 -9.72 -4.76 -19.38
CA ALA A 86 -10.34 -5.83 -20.17
C ALA A 86 -11.54 -6.52 -19.48
N CYS A 87 -11.53 -6.62 -18.15
CA CYS A 87 -12.60 -7.27 -17.40
C CYS A 87 -13.63 -6.28 -16.83
N PRO A 88 -14.94 -6.41 -17.08
CA PRO A 88 -15.96 -5.45 -16.65
C PRO A 88 -16.18 -5.39 -15.13
N GLY A 89 -15.88 -6.48 -14.40
CA GLY A 89 -15.88 -6.53 -12.94
C GLY A 89 -14.54 -6.18 -12.29
N GLY A 90 -13.53 -5.90 -13.10
CA GLY A 90 -12.16 -5.67 -12.66
C GLY A 90 -12.01 -4.40 -11.81
N LYS A 91 -10.98 -4.42 -10.96
CA LYS A 91 -10.62 -3.32 -10.08
C LYS A 91 -9.14 -3.02 -10.24
N PHE A 92 -8.83 -1.75 -10.46
CA PHE A 92 -7.46 -1.25 -10.56
C PHE A 92 -7.07 -0.55 -9.27
N TYR A 93 -5.91 -0.90 -8.71
CA TYR A 93 -5.39 -0.29 -7.49
C TYR A 93 -4.38 0.81 -7.78
N CYS A 94 -4.75 2.07 -7.51
CA CYS A 94 -3.82 3.20 -7.47
C CYS A 94 -3.04 3.14 -6.14
N ARG A 95 -1.71 3.03 -6.22
CA ARG A 95 -0.86 3.01 -5.02
C ARG A 95 -0.81 4.38 -4.35
N ASN A 96 -0.85 5.46 -5.15
CA ASN A 96 -0.91 6.84 -4.70
C ASN A 96 0.11 7.15 -3.61
N ALA A 97 1.39 6.80 -3.84
CA ALA A 97 2.43 6.95 -2.84
C ALA A 97 2.50 8.40 -2.31
N GLY A 98 2.43 8.57 -0.98
CA GLY A 98 2.35 9.87 -0.34
C GLY A 98 0.93 10.43 -0.17
N HIS A 99 -0.08 9.74 -0.70
CA HIS A 99 -1.51 10.01 -0.51
C HIS A 99 -2.25 8.72 -0.07
N VAL A 100 -3.59 8.75 -0.07
CA VAL A 100 -4.41 7.56 0.21
C VAL A 100 -4.55 6.72 -1.06
N PRO A 101 -4.45 5.38 -0.95
CA PRO A 101 -4.69 4.50 -2.08
C PRO A 101 -6.15 4.60 -2.55
N LEU A 102 -6.37 4.30 -3.83
CA LEU A 102 -7.68 4.36 -4.46
C LEU A 102 -7.93 3.10 -5.28
N LEU A 103 -9.16 2.60 -5.22
CA LEU A 103 -9.63 1.50 -6.08
C LEU A 103 -10.53 2.08 -7.16
N LEU A 104 -10.15 1.87 -8.41
CA LEU A 104 -10.92 2.28 -9.58
C LEU A 104 -11.61 1.06 -10.20
N PHE A 105 -12.67 1.32 -10.97
CA PHE A 105 -13.19 0.32 -11.89
C PHE A 105 -12.21 0.19 -13.06
N SER A 106 -12.03 -1.03 -13.57
CA SER A 106 -11.19 -1.32 -14.75
C SER A 106 -11.52 -0.44 -15.96
N SER A 107 -12.79 -0.03 -16.11
CA SER A 107 -13.22 0.87 -17.19
C SER A 107 -12.55 2.24 -17.21
N ARG A 108 -11.85 2.63 -16.13
CA ARG A 108 -11.10 3.90 -16.02
C ARG A 108 -9.61 3.75 -16.28
N VAL A 109 -9.18 2.56 -16.68
CA VAL A 109 -7.78 2.30 -17.03
C VAL A 109 -7.60 2.63 -18.51
N ASN A 110 -6.70 3.55 -18.83
CA ASN A 110 -6.45 4.07 -20.18
C ASN A 110 -7.73 4.60 -20.88
N ASP A 111 -8.62 5.26 -20.14
CA ASP A 111 -9.82 5.90 -20.69
C ASP A 111 -9.57 7.36 -21.12
N GLY A 112 -8.35 7.86 -20.86
CA GLY A 112 -7.90 9.22 -21.19
C GLY A 112 -8.13 10.24 -20.07
N ILE A 113 -8.56 9.81 -18.89
CA ILE A 113 -8.81 10.66 -17.73
C ILE A 113 -7.83 10.26 -16.61
N CYS A 114 -7.18 11.26 -15.99
CA CYS A 114 -6.31 11.01 -14.85
C CYS A 114 -7.13 10.90 -13.55
N ASP A 115 -7.52 9.69 -13.17
CA ASP A 115 -8.21 9.38 -11.91
C ASP A 115 -7.23 9.11 -10.75
N CYS A 116 -6.13 8.39 -10.99
CA CYS A 116 -5.10 8.20 -9.96
C CYS A 116 -4.24 9.46 -9.83
N CYS A 117 -3.96 9.90 -8.59
CA CYS A 117 -3.05 11.06 -8.39
C CYS A 117 -1.61 10.75 -8.81
N ASP A 118 -1.23 9.47 -8.89
CA ASP A 118 0.09 9.05 -9.34
C ASP A 118 0.14 8.85 -10.87
N GLY A 119 -1.00 8.97 -11.55
CA GLY A 119 -1.16 8.79 -13.00
C GLY A 119 -0.97 7.35 -13.48
N SER A 120 -1.04 6.36 -12.57
CA SER A 120 -0.75 4.96 -12.91
C SER A 120 -1.83 4.27 -13.74
N ASP A 121 -3.03 4.84 -13.79
CA ASP A 121 -4.18 4.43 -14.60
C ASP A 121 -4.02 4.71 -16.10
N GLU A 122 -3.27 5.74 -16.48
CA GLU A 122 -3.05 6.17 -17.87
C GLU A 122 -1.59 5.90 -18.30
N TYR A 123 -1.28 4.62 -18.54
CA TYR A 123 0.09 4.16 -18.81
C TYR A 123 0.40 3.89 -20.29
N ASP A 124 -0.60 3.94 -21.17
CA ASP A 124 -0.45 3.65 -22.60
C ASP A 124 0.23 4.78 -23.40
N GLY A 125 0.46 5.93 -22.76
CA GLY A 125 1.14 7.09 -23.32
C GLY A 125 0.27 8.01 -24.17
N LYS A 126 -1.04 7.77 -24.30
CA LYS A 126 -1.97 8.67 -25.00
C LYS A 126 -2.20 9.96 -24.22
N VAL A 127 -2.23 9.86 -22.90
CA VAL A 127 -2.39 10.99 -21.97
C VAL A 127 -1.20 11.05 -21.02
N LYS A 128 -0.78 12.26 -20.63
CA LYS A 128 0.28 12.47 -19.63
C LYS A 128 -0.34 12.89 -18.32
N CYS A 129 -0.38 11.97 -17.36
CA CYS A 129 -0.84 12.25 -16.00
C CYS A 129 0.34 12.56 -15.07
N PRO A 130 0.50 13.82 -14.60
CA PRO A 130 1.55 14.16 -13.66
C PRO A 130 1.22 13.64 -12.25
N ASN A 131 2.25 13.24 -11.51
CA ASN A 131 2.07 12.82 -10.12
C ASN A 131 1.78 14.03 -9.21
N THR A 132 0.56 14.09 -8.67
CA THR A 132 0.07 15.14 -7.77
C THR A 132 -0.18 14.63 -6.33
N CYS A 133 0.16 13.36 -6.05
CA CYS A 133 -0.13 12.72 -4.76
C CYS A 133 0.50 13.43 -3.57
N TRP A 134 1.68 14.02 -3.75
CA TRP A 134 2.30 14.77 -2.67
C TRP A 134 1.44 15.96 -2.25
N GLU A 135 0.92 16.73 -3.18
CA GLU A 135 0.08 17.89 -2.88
C GLU A 135 -1.29 17.47 -2.36
N ALA A 136 -1.94 16.51 -3.03
CA ALA A 136 -3.24 15.95 -2.62
C ALA A 136 -3.20 15.36 -1.19
N GLY A 137 -2.10 14.70 -0.82
CA GLY A 137 -1.93 14.12 0.51
C GLY A 137 -1.54 15.09 1.61
N LYS A 138 -1.23 16.36 1.31
CA LYS A 138 -0.68 17.32 2.30
C LYS A 138 -1.57 17.45 3.54
N VAL A 139 -2.88 17.67 3.34
CA VAL A 139 -3.84 17.85 4.44
C VAL A 139 -3.90 16.62 5.34
N ALA A 140 -3.97 15.43 4.74
CA ALA A 140 -4.01 14.17 5.48
C ALA A 140 -2.71 13.92 6.26
N ARG A 141 -1.55 14.17 5.63
CA ARG A 141 -0.24 14.03 6.28
C ARG A 141 -0.06 15.01 7.43
N ASP A 142 -0.45 16.27 7.25
CA ASP A 142 -0.35 17.28 8.31
C ASP A 142 -1.27 16.96 9.50
N LYS A 143 -2.49 16.47 9.23
CA LYS A 143 -3.39 15.96 10.27
C LYS A 143 -2.80 14.76 11.01
N LEU A 144 -2.19 13.82 10.28
CA LEU A 144 -1.55 12.64 10.87
C LEU A 144 -0.34 13.03 11.72
N LYS A 145 0.51 13.96 11.24
CA LYS A 145 1.65 14.49 12.00
C LYS A 145 1.21 15.10 13.33
N LYS A 146 0.15 15.92 13.34
CA LYS A 146 -0.42 16.48 14.58
C LYS A 146 -0.87 15.39 15.54
N LYS A 147 -1.59 14.37 15.05
CA LYS A 147 -2.01 13.23 15.87
C LYS A 147 -0.82 12.46 16.46
N ILE A 148 0.23 12.25 15.67
CA ILE A 148 1.45 11.55 16.13
C ILE A 148 2.14 12.35 17.24
N VAL A 149 2.23 13.68 17.10
CA VAL A 149 2.82 14.55 18.13
C VAL A 149 2.02 14.45 19.43
N THR A 150 0.71 14.67 19.39
CA THR A 150 -0.17 14.57 20.56
C THR A 150 -0.11 13.19 21.21
N TYR A 151 -0.07 12.12 20.41
CA TYR A 151 0.06 10.76 20.92
C TYR A 151 1.40 10.55 21.64
N LYS A 152 2.51 11.02 21.07
CA LYS A 152 3.85 10.91 21.69
C LYS A 152 3.93 11.68 23.01
N GLU A 153 3.33 12.86 23.07
CA GLU A 153 3.22 13.65 24.30
C GLU A 153 2.44 12.87 25.37
N GLY A 154 1.26 12.34 25.01
CA GLY A 154 0.44 11.52 25.90
C GLY A 154 1.14 10.26 26.40
N VAL A 155 1.90 9.57 25.54
CA VAL A 155 2.70 8.40 25.93
C VAL A 155 3.80 8.78 26.92
N THR A 156 4.48 9.90 26.70
CA THR A 156 5.53 10.40 27.59
C THR A 156 4.97 10.75 28.97
N LEU A 157 3.86 11.49 29.01
CA LEU A 157 3.19 11.86 30.26
C LEU A 157 2.72 10.63 31.03
N ARG A 158 2.06 9.69 30.34
CA ARG A 158 1.61 8.43 30.95
C ARG A 158 2.77 7.67 31.58
N LYS A 159 3.93 7.62 30.92
CA LYS A 159 5.13 6.97 31.46
C LYS A 159 5.59 7.64 32.76
N GLN A 160 5.62 8.98 32.81
CA GLN A 160 6.00 9.72 34.02
C GLN A 160 5.01 9.47 35.17
N GLN A 161 3.70 9.51 34.88
CA GLN A 161 2.66 9.25 35.88
C GLN A 161 2.72 7.83 36.44
N ILE A 162 3.02 6.84 35.60
CA ILE A 162 3.22 5.45 36.05
C ILE A 162 4.38 5.35 37.04
N GLU A 163 5.51 6.01 36.75
CA GLU A 163 6.66 5.98 37.67
C GLU A 163 6.37 6.73 38.97
N GLN A 164 5.67 7.87 38.91
CA GLN A 164 5.24 8.59 40.12
C GLN A 164 4.27 7.76 40.96
N ALA A 165 3.30 7.09 40.33
CA ALA A 165 2.34 6.24 41.03
C ALA A 165 3.03 5.07 41.75
N LYS A 166 4.01 4.41 41.10
CA LYS A 166 4.81 3.35 41.74
C LYS A 166 5.54 3.86 42.99
N LEU A 167 6.16 5.04 42.90
CA LEU A 167 6.86 5.64 44.03
C LEU A 167 5.91 6.02 45.17
N ALA A 168 4.73 6.56 44.85
CA ALA A 168 3.72 6.89 45.84
C ALA A 168 3.20 5.64 46.57
N ILE A 169 2.87 4.59 45.82
CA ILE A 169 2.45 3.29 46.40
C ILE A 169 3.52 2.75 47.34
N ALA A 170 4.79 2.74 46.92
CA ALA A 170 5.88 2.24 47.77
C ALA A 170 6.03 3.04 49.09
N LYS A 171 5.84 4.38 49.05
CA LYS A 171 5.87 5.23 50.25
C LYS A 171 4.67 4.98 51.15
N GLU A 172 3.47 4.89 50.59
CA GLU A 172 2.25 4.59 51.35
C GLU A 172 2.31 3.20 52.00
N GLU A 173 2.87 2.19 51.31
CA GLU A 173 3.12 0.87 51.87
C GLU A 173 4.10 0.90 53.05
N GLU A 174 5.16 1.71 52.95
CA GLU A 174 6.12 1.91 54.03
C GLU A 174 5.47 2.58 55.27
N GLU A 175 4.75 3.68 55.06
CA GLU A 175 4.05 4.39 56.15
C GLU A 175 2.98 3.52 56.82
N LEU A 176 2.20 2.78 56.02
CA LEU A 176 1.21 1.83 56.52
C LEU A 176 1.84 0.75 57.41
N SER A 177 3.05 0.29 57.06
CA SER A 177 3.78 -0.69 57.88
C SER A 177 4.19 -0.11 59.24
N LYS A 178 4.62 1.15 59.28
CA LYS A 178 4.99 1.87 60.52
C LYS A 178 3.77 2.06 61.42
N LEU A 179 2.68 2.60 60.87
CA LEU A 179 1.43 2.81 61.61
C LEU A 179 0.86 1.50 62.17
N LYS A 180 0.91 0.39 61.42
CA LYS A 180 0.52 -0.94 61.91
C LYS A 180 1.38 -1.41 63.09
N SER A 181 2.68 -1.10 63.08
CA SER A 181 3.59 -1.44 64.18
C SER A 181 3.27 -0.64 65.45
N GLU A 182 3.00 0.67 65.30
CA GLU A 182 2.61 1.56 66.39
C GLU A 182 1.25 1.17 66.97
N GLU A 183 0.26 0.89 66.12
CA GLU A 183 -1.07 0.42 66.54
C GLU A 183 -0.96 -0.85 67.39
N LYS A 184 -0.10 -1.79 67.01
CA LYS A 184 0.15 -3.02 67.78
C LYS A 184 0.74 -2.72 69.17
N ILE A 185 1.68 -1.78 69.27
CA ILE A 185 2.28 -1.36 70.54
C ILE A 185 1.23 -0.71 71.44
N LEU A 186 0.47 0.26 70.92
CA LEU A 186 -0.57 0.96 71.67
C LEU A 186 -1.65 0.00 72.17
N LYS A 187 -2.11 -0.95 71.33
CA LYS A 187 -3.06 -1.99 71.76
C LYS A 187 -2.52 -2.81 72.93
N GLY A 188 -1.24 -3.16 72.92
CA GLY A 188 -0.58 -3.85 74.02
C GLY A 188 -0.60 -3.04 75.33
N LEU A 189 -0.25 -1.76 75.27
CA LEU A 189 -0.27 -0.85 76.43
C LEU A 189 -1.68 -0.67 77.01
N VAL A 190 -2.69 -0.50 76.15
CA VAL A 190 -4.10 -0.40 76.57
C VAL A 190 -4.55 -1.67 77.29
N GLN A 191 -4.14 -2.85 76.79
CA GLN A 191 -4.44 -4.12 77.45
C GLN A 191 -3.81 -4.21 78.85
N GLN A 192 -2.56 -3.76 79.01
CA GLN A 192 -1.87 -3.72 80.30
C GLN A 192 -2.54 -2.77 81.30
N LEU A 193 -2.91 -1.56 80.85
CA LEU A 193 -3.58 -0.57 81.69
C LEU A 193 -4.96 -1.05 82.17
N LYS A 194 -5.73 -1.72 81.30
CA LYS A 194 -7.01 -2.35 81.68
C LYS A 194 -6.84 -3.45 82.73
N GLY A 195 -5.75 -4.22 82.64
CA GLY A 195 -5.41 -5.23 83.66
C GLY A 195 -5.04 -4.62 85.01
N CYS A 196 -4.40 -3.46 85.00
CA CYS A 196 -3.98 -2.77 86.23
C CYS A 196 -5.17 -2.15 87.00
N THR A 197 -6.20 -1.68 86.29
CA THR A 197 -7.45 -1.14 86.90
C THR A 197 -8.38 -2.19 87.51
N LEU A 198 -8.14 -3.50 87.30
CA LEU A 198 -8.94 -4.59 87.87
C LEU A 198 -8.42 -5.10 89.23
N PHE A 199 -7.29 -4.57 89.72
CA PHE A 199 -6.63 -5.00 90.96
C PHE A 199 -6.48 -3.85 92.00
N SER A 200 -7.17 -2.73 91.83
CA SER A 200 -7.34 -1.66 92.84
C SER A 200 -8.80 -1.48 93.15
#